data_AF-A0A3M1QRD1-F1
#
_entry.id   AF-A0A3M1QRD1-F1
#
_cell.length_a   1.000
_cell.length_b   1.000
_cell.length_c   1.000
_cell.angle_alpha   90.00
_cell.angle_beta   90.00
_cell.angle_gamma   90.00
#
_symmetry.space_group_name_H-M   'P 1'
#
loop_
_entity.id
_entity.type
_entity.pdbx_description
1 polymer ?
#
loop_
_entity_poly.entity_id
_entity_poly.type
_entity_poly.pdbx_seq_one_letter_code
_entity_poly.pdbx_strand_id
1 'polypeptide(L)' 'GRLLPRDRGRGLLGFTGTSLWLDTASRTAVCLLTNRVHPGRDDRGFRTLRPALHDACWRALGLP' A
#
# COMPACT_ATOMS: atom_id res chain seq x y z
N GLY A 1 0.95 -3.65 2.89
CA GLY A 1 1.41 -3.69 4.28
C GLY A 1 1.64 -5.13 4.68
N ARG A 2 2.12 -5.36 5.90
CA ARG A 2 2.27 -6.69 6.49
C ARG A 2 0.95 -7.25 7.03
N LEU A 3 -0.02 -6.39 7.35
CA LEU A 3 -1.32 -6.77 7.89
C LEU A 3 -2.35 -7.15 6.81
N LEU A 4 -2.03 -6.91 5.54
CA LEU A 4 -2.95 -7.09 4.43
C LEU A 4 -3.13 -8.59 4.09
N PRO A 5 -4.36 -9.16 4.17
CA PRO A 5 -4.62 -10.60 3.99
C PRO A 5 -4.35 -11.09 2.55
N ARG A 6 -3.32 -11.92 2.36
CA ARG A 6 -2.88 -12.34 1.02
C ARG A 6 -3.77 -13.36 0.33
N ASP A 7 -4.54 -14.10 1.10
CA ASP A 7 -5.49 -15.12 0.64
C ASP A 7 -6.73 -14.48 -0.03
N ARG A 8 -7.23 -13.38 0.54
CA ARG A 8 -8.50 -12.75 0.11
C ARG A 8 -8.37 -11.35 -0.53
N GLY A 9 -7.21 -10.71 -0.44
CA GLY A 9 -6.96 -9.45 -1.12
C GLY A 9 -6.05 -9.56 -2.33
N ARG A 10 -6.00 -8.50 -3.14
CA ARG A 10 -5.13 -8.37 -4.33
C ARG A 10 -4.40 -7.03 -4.30
N GLY A 11 -3.12 -7.08 -4.67
CA GLY A 11 -2.24 -5.91 -4.69
C GLY A 11 -1.72 -5.60 -6.08
N LEU A 12 -1.64 -4.31 -6.43
CA LEU A 12 -1.01 -3.79 -7.63
C LEU A 12 0.07 -2.78 -7.25
N LEU A 13 1.23 -2.85 -7.90
CA LEU A 13 2.31 -1.88 -7.76
C LEU A 13 2.52 -1.13 -9.08
N GLY A 14 2.62 0.19 -9.00
CA GLY A 14 2.97 1.07 -10.10
C GLY A 14 4.45 1.44 -10.08
N PHE A 15 5.02 1.59 -11.28
CA PHE A 15 6.44 1.93 -11.47
C PHE A 15 6.88 3.16 -10.66
N THR A 16 6.08 4.22 -10.70
CA THR A 16 6.33 5.50 -10.04
C THR A 16 6.08 5.48 -8.52
N GLY A 17 5.75 4.33 -7.91
CA GLY A 17 5.46 4.26 -6.48
C GLY A 17 3.97 4.28 -6.15
N THR A 18 3.09 4.32 -7.14
CA THR A 18 1.68 4.01 -6.91
C THR A 18 1.52 2.60 -6.34
N SER A 19 0.57 2.39 -5.43
CA SER A 19 0.15 1.04 -5.03
C SER A 19 -1.33 1.02 -4.68
N LEU A 20 -1.98 -0.10 -4.99
CA LEU A 20 -3.38 -0.35 -4.69
C LEU A 20 -3.51 -1.70 -4.00
N TRP A 21 -4.31 -1.74 -2.94
CA TRP A 21 -4.79 -2.96 -2.32
C TRP A 21 -6.31 -2.98 -2.37
N LEU A 22 -6.87 -4.13 -2.73
CA LEU A 22 -8.31 -4.39 -2.78
C LEU A 22 -8.62 -5.66 -2.01
N ASP A 23 -9.50 -5.60 -1.02
CA ASP A 23 -10.06 -6.76 -0.33
C ASP A 23 -11.59 -6.69 -0.42
N THR A 24 -12.17 -7.61 -1.18
CA THR A 24 -13.62 -7.66 -1.44
C THR A 24 -14.40 -8.15 -0.23
N ALA A 25 -13.78 -8.98 0.64
CA ALA A 25 -14.44 -9.50 1.83
C ALA A 25 -14.68 -8.39 2.86
N SER A 26 -13.70 -7.50 3.06
CA SER A 26 -13.84 -6.31 3.90
C SER A 26 -14.39 -5.08 3.15
N ARG A 27 -14.71 -5.21 1.85
CA ARG A 27 -15.13 -4.11 0.96
C ARG A 27 -14.21 -2.87 1.06
N THR A 28 -12.92 -3.11 1.22
CA THR A 28 -11.93 -2.08 1.50
C THR A 28 -10.94 -1.96 0.36
N ALA A 29 -10.56 -0.72 0.06
CA ALA A 29 -9.46 -0.39 -0.83
C ALA A 29 -8.48 0.56 -0.13
N VAL A 30 -7.18 0.32 -0.28
CA VAL A 30 -6.13 1.26 0.15
C VAL A 30 -5.30 1.63 -1.07
N CYS A 31 -5.32 2.91 -1.42
CA CYS A 31 -4.56 3.46 -2.54
C CYS A 31 -3.50 4.43 -2.03
N LEU A 32 -2.26 4.24 -2.49
CA LEU A 32 -1.16 5.17 -2.26
C LEU A 32 -0.71 5.71 -3.61
N LEU A 33 -0.93 7.01 -3.83
CA LEU A 33 -0.49 7.72 -5.03
C LEU A 33 0.78 8.49 -4.68
N THR A 34 1.92 8.06 -5.21
CA THR A 34 3.21 8.74 -5.00
C THR A 34 4.02 8.76 -6.29
N ASN A 35 5.02 9.65 -6.31
CA ASN A 35 6.04 9.68 -7.34
C ASN A 35 7.43 9.44 -6.73
N ARG A 36 7.73 8.19 -6.37
CA ARG A 36 9.00 7.78 -5.78
C ARG A 36 10.22 8.08 -6.67
N VAL A 37 10.00 8.29 -7.97
CA VAL A 37 11.07 8.46 -8.96
C VAL A 37 11.40 9.93 -9.25
N HIS A 38 10.70 10.88 -8.60
CA HIS A 38 10.94 12.30 -8.77
C HIS A 38 11.72 12.90 -7.57
N PRO A 39 12.83 13.63 -7.77
CA PRO A 39 13.50 13.94 -9.04
C PRO A 39 14.47 12.84 -9.52
N GLY A 40 14.66 11.76 -8.75
CA GLY A 40 15.51 10.62 -9.07
C GLY A 40 14.97 9.30 -8.51
N ARG A 41 15.57 8.18 -8.92
CA ARG A 41 15.06 6.82 -8.63
C ARG A 41 15.56 6.22 -7.31
N ASP A 42 16.43 6.93 -6.59
CA ASP A 42 16.99 6.48 -5.33
C ASP A 42 15.90 6.27 -4.28
N ASP A 43 16.03 5.20 -3.49
CA ASP A 43 15.07 4.86 -2.46
C ASP A 43 15.23 5.79 -1.24
N ARG A 44 14.43 6.86 -1.22
CA ARG A 44 14.37 7.82 -0.11
C ARG A 44 13.36 7.40 0.97
N GLY A 45 13.52 6.18 1.46
CA GLY A 45 12.64 5.58 2.48
C GLY A 45 11.29 5.10 1.97
N PHE A 46 11.06 5.11 0.65
CA PHE A 46 9.78 4.72 0.06
C PHE A 46 9.46 3.23 0.30
N ARG A 47 10.49 2.36 0.30
CA ARG A 47 10.34 0.95 0.65
C ARG A 47 9.83 0.71 2.07
N THR A 48 10.11 1.62 3.00
CA THR A 48 9.61 1.58 4.38
C THR A 48 8.23 2.23 4.48
N LEU A 49 8.05 3.40 3.84
CA LEU A 49 6.80 4.15 3.86
C LEU A 49 5.61 3.34 3.32
N ARG A 50 5.76 2.71 2.15
CA ARG A 50 4.66 2.01 1.49
C ARG A 50 4.01 0.93 2.36
N PRO A 51 4.74 -0.06 2.91
CA PRO A 51 4.11 -1.06 3.78
C PRO A 51 3.55 -0.43 5.06
N ALA A 52 4.24 0.54 5.66
CA ALA A 52 3.80 1.20 6.89
C ALA A 52 2.49 1.98 6.70
N LEU A 53 2.35 2.71 5.60
CA LEU A 53 1.12 3.45 5.27
C LEU A 53 -0.05 2.50 5.06
N HIS A 54 0.16 1.41 4.32
CA HIS A 54 -0.88 0.39 4.15
C HIS A 54 -1.30 -0.25 5.48
N ASP A 55 -0.35 -0.53 6.37
CA ASP A 55 -0.64 -1.07 7.70
C ASP A 55 -1.37 -0.05 8.59
N ALA A 56 -1.00 1.24 8.49
CA ALA A 56 -1.66 2.32 9.21
C ALA A 56 -3.12 2.50 8.74
N CYS A 57 -3.38 2.49 7.44
CA CYS A 57 -4.74 2.52 6.90
C CYS A 57 -5.55 1.31 7.37
N TRP A 58 -4.97 0.11 7.34
CA TRP A 58 -5.65 -1.12 7.76
C TRP A 58 -6.09 -1.04 9.23
N ARG A 59 -5.18 -0.60 10.11
CA ARG A 59 -5.49 -0.37 11.54
C ARG A 59 -6.52 0.73 11.74
N ALA A 60 -6.40 1.85 11.01
CA ALA A 60 -7.33 2.97 11.12
C ALA A 60 -8.77 2.59 10.73
N LEU A 61 -8.92 1.60 9.84
CA LEU A 61 -10.21 1.04 9.45
C LEU A 61 -10.73 -0.04 10.43
N GLY A 62 -9.98 -0.34 11.50
CA GLY A 62 -10.35 -1.37 12.49
C GLY A 62 -10.32 -2.79 11.93
N LEU A 63 -9.54 -3.04 10.87
CA LEU A 63 -9.47 -4.34 10.22
C LEU A 63 -8.41 -5.24 10.88
N PRO A 64 -8.68 -6.55 11.00
CA PRO A 64 -7.79 -7.52 11.64
C PRO A 64 -6.51 -7.78 10.86
#